data_AF-A0A961JVH1-F1
#
_entry.id   AF-A0A961JVH1-F1
#
_cell.length_a   1.000
_cell.length_b   1.000
_cell.length_c   1.000
_cell.angle_alpha   90.00
_cell.angle_beta   90.00
_cell.angle_gamma   90.00
#
_symmetry.space_group_name_H-M   'P 1'
#
loop_
_entity.id
_entity.type
_entity.pdbx_description
1 polymer ?
#
loop_
_entity_poly.entity_id
_entity_poly.type
_entity_poly.pdbx_seq_one_letter_code
_entity_poly.pdbx_strand_id
1 'polypeptide(L)' 'LIVDREAWPYASLRCDWAEDDPIAAIAAAWTVYAPQADAYVTRALDPTAAPSYGVPGDE' A
#
# COMPACT_ATOMS: atom_id res chain seq x y z
N LEU A 1 -10.41 -3.72 3.07
CA LEU A 1 -9.60 -4.87 2.60
C LEU A 1 -9.80 -5.02 1.12
N ILE A 2 -8.72 -5.06 0.35
CA ILE A 2 -8.69 -5.34 -1.09
C ILE A 2 -7.82 -6.59 -1.28
N VAL A 3 -8.28 -7.50 -2.12
CA VAL A 3 -7.57 -8.73 -2.49
C VAL A 3 -7.29 -8.73 -3.99
N ASP A 4 -6.19 -9.36 -4.39
CA ASP A 4 -5.84 -9.57 -5.80
C ASP A 4 -5.28 -11.01 -5.96
N ARG A 5 -4.17 -11.19 -6.66
CA ARG A 5 -3.64 -12.50 -7.09
C ARG A 5 -2.99 -13.33 -5.98
N GLU A 6 -2.42 -12.68 -4.97
CA GLU A 6 -1.64 -13.35 -3.92
C GLU A 6 -2.51 -13.81 -2.74
N ALA A 7 -2.01 -14.76 -1.96
CA ALA A 7 -2.73 -15.29 -0.79
C ALA A 7 -2.86 -14.30 0.39
N TRP A 8 -2.22 -13.12 0.30
CA TRP A 8 -2.28 -12.05 1.28
C TRP A 8 -3.03 -10.82 0.73
N PRO A 9 -3.52 -9.93 1.61
CA PRO A 9 -4.17 -8.68 1.20
C PRO A 9 -3.33 -7.85 0.24
N TYR A 10 -3.96 -7.37 -0.84
CA TYR A 10 -3.37 -6.37 -1.73
C TYR A 10 -3.26 -5.00 -1.04
N ALA A 11 -4.33 -4.62 -0.32
CA ALA A 11 -4.32 -3.43 0.53
C ALA A 11 -5.27 -3.60 1.72
N SER A 12 -4.89 -3.07 2.87
CA SER A 12 -5.74 -3.01 4.06
C SER A 12 -5.73 -1.61 4.66
N LEU A 13 -6.52 -0.71 4.07
CA LEU A 13 -6.74 0.63 4.61
C LEU A 13 -7.81 0.60 5.71
N ARG A 14 -7.55 1.31 6.81
CA ARG A 14 -8.45 1.41 7.95
C ARG A 14 -8.46 2.84 8.48
N CYS A 15 -9.64 3.31 8.87
CA CYS A 15 -9.87 4.56 9.56
C CYS A 15 -10.71 4.20 10.77
N ASP A 16 -10.06 4.07 11.93
CA ASP A 16 -10.74 3.68 13.16
C ASP A 16 -11.47 4.85 13.83
N TRP A 17 -11.04 6.07 13.50
CA TRP A 17 -11.59 7.30 14.00
C TRP A 17 -11.34 8.43 13.00
N ALA A 18 -12.37 9.25 12.75
CA ALA A 18 -12.27 10.53 12.07
C ALA A 18 -13.29 11.49 12.70
N GLU A 19 -12.90 12.75 12.88
CA GLU A 19 -13.79 13.78 13.43
C GLU A 19 -14.83 14.24 12.40
N ASP A 20 -14.45 14.27 11.12
CA ASP A 20 -15.28 14.75 10.02
C ASP A 20 -15.75 13.59 9.11
N ASP A 21 -15.05 13.38 7.98
CA ASP A 21 -15.45 12.42 6.96
C ASP A 21 -14.46 11.24 6.88
N PRO A 22 -14.76 10.10 7.52
CA PRO A 22 -13.91 8.91 7.47
C PRO A 22 -13.79 8.31 6.06
N ILE A 23 -14.79 8.54 5.18
CA ILE A 23 -14.73 8.06 3.79
C ILE A 23 -13.70 8.88 3.02
N ALA A 24 -13.72 10.21 3.16
CA ALA A 24 -12.73 11.09 2.55
C ALA A 24 -11.30 10.76 3.04
N ALA A 25 -11.14 10.44 4.33
CA ALA A 25 -9.86 10.02 4.89
C ALA A 25 -9.33 8.73 4.23
N ILE A 26 -10.18 7.71 4.08
CA ILE A 26 -9.81 6.47 3.38
C ILE A 26 -9.53 6.73 1.89
N ALA A 27 -10.32 7.56 1.22
CA ALA A 27 -10.13 7.89 -0.19
C ALA A 27 -8.81 8.64 -0.43
N ALA A 28 -8.43 9.55 0.46
CA ALA A 28 -7.14 10.23 0.43
C ALA A 28 -5.98 9.23 0.63
N ALA A 29 -6.10 8.33 1.61
CA ALA A 29 -5.10 7.29 1.84
C ALA A 29 -4.94 6.37 0.62
N TRP A 30 -6.05 5.99 -0.03
CA TRP A 30 -6.02 5.21 -1.26
C TRP A 30 -5.37 5.96 -2.42
N THR A 31 -5.66 7.25 -2.58
CA THR A 31 -5.06 8.07 -3.65
C THR A 31 -3.54 8.10 -3.57
N VAL A 32 -2.97 8.09 -2.36
CA VAL A 32 -1.53 8.03 -2.13
C VAL A 32 -0.99 6.62 -2.34
N TYR A 33 -1.68 5.59 -1.84
CA TYR A 33 -1.18 4.22 -1.84
C TYR A 33 -1.36 3.49 -3.18
N ALA A 34 -2.44 3.72 -3.91
CA ALA A 34 -2.79 2.95 -5.11
C ALA A 34 -1.69 2.94 -6.19
N PRO A 35 -1.05 4.08 -6.53
CA PRO A 35 -0.01 4.11 -7.57
C PRO A 35 1.23 3.26 -7.25
N GLN A 36 1.46 2.94 -5.97
CA GLN A 36 2.62 2.20 -5.48
C GLN A 36 2.29 0.76 -5.04
N ALA A 37 1.01 0.38 -5.02
CA ALA A 37 0.58 -0.90 -4.46
C ALA A 37 1.21 -2.11 -5.18
N ASP A 38 1.30 -2.09 -6.51
CA ASP A 38 1.97 -3.15 -7.27
C ASP A 38 3.47 -3.24 -6.98
N ALA A 39 4.14 -2.12 -6.66
CA ALA A 39 5.55 -2.15 -6.28
C ALA A 39 5.78 -2.87 -4.95
N TYR A 40 4.83 -2.80 -4.01
CA TYR A 40 4.89 -3.59 -2.77
C TYR A 40 4.66 -5.08 -3.03
N VAL A 41 3.77 -5.44 -3.96
CA VAL A 41 3.60 -6.84 -4.38
C VAL A 41 4.90 -7.36 -5.00
N THR A 42 5.50 -6.61 -5.94
CA THR A 42 6.80 -6.95 -6.52
C THR A 42 7.87 -7.10 -5.44
N ARG A 43 7.97 -6.16 -4.49
CA ARG A 43 8.96 -6.25 -3.40
C ARG A 43 8.76 -7.47 -2.49
N ALA A 44 7.52 -7.90 -2.28
CA ALA A 44 7.22 -9.09 -1.49
C ALA A 44 7.57 -10.40 -2.24
N LEU A 45 7.41 -10.44 -3.56
CA LEU A 45 7.68 -11.60 -4.40
C LEU A 45 9.16 -11.69 -4.82
N ASP A 46 9.74 -10.58 -5.25
CA ASP A 46 11.12 -10.42 -5.69
C ASP A 46 11.67 -9.05 -5.24
N PRO A 47 12.32 -9.01 -4.06
CA PRO A 47 12.92 -7.78 -3.53
C PRO A 47 13.97 -7.15 -4.46
N THR A 48 14.58 -7.92 -5.37
CA THR A 48 15.66 -7.44 -6.25
C THR A 48 15.15 -6.69 -7.48
N ALA A 49 13.89 -6.93 -7.86
CA ALA A 49 13.20 -6.26 -8.96
C ALA A 49 12.42 -5.01 -8.52
N ALA A 50 12.40 -4.71 -7.21
CA ALA A 50 11.66 -3.58 -6.67
C ALA A 50 12.40 -2.24 -6.96
N PRO A 51 11.68 -1.17 -7.34
CA PRO A 51 12.26 0.17 -7.40
C PRO A 51 12.85 0.56 -6.03
N SER A 52 14.08 1.07 -6.01
CA SER A 52 14.63 1.70 -4.80
C SER A 52 13.93 3.03 -4.57
N TYR A 53 13.47 3.23 -3.34
CA TYR A 53 12.87 4.49 -2.89
C TYR A 53 13.79 5.23 -1.90
N GLY A 54 15.07 4.86 -1.84
CA GLY A 54 16.09 5.51 -0.99
C GLY A 54 15.85 5.32 0.51
N VAL A 55 15.42 4.12 0.92
CA VAL A 55 15.15 3.82 2.35
C VAL A 55 16.35 3.11 3.00
N PRO A 56 16.57 3.28 4.32
CA PRO A 56 17.62 2.55 5.04
C PRO A 56 17.46 1.03 4.85
N GLY A 57 18.49 0.37 4.32
CA GLY A 57 18.47 -1.05 3.92
C GLY A 57 18.64 -1.31 2.42
N ASP A 58 18.88 -0.27 1.62
CA ASP A 58 19.25 -0.37 0.19
C ASP A 58 20.78 -0.60 -0.03
N GLU A 59 21.55 -0.93 1.03
CA GLU A 59 22.96 -1.42 1.01
C GLU A 59 23.06 -2.87 1.47
#